data_AF-A0A1E3X3A9-F1
#
_entry.id   AF-A0A1E3X3A9-F1
#
_cell.length_a   1.000
_cell.length_b   1.000
_cell.length_c   1.000
_cell.angle_alpha   90.00
_cell.angle_beta   90.00
_cell.angle_gamma   90.00
#
_symmetry.space_group_name_H-M   'P 1'
#
loop_
_entity.id
_entity.type
_entity.pdbx_description
1 polymer ?
#
loop_
_entity_poly.entity_id
_entity_poly.type
_entity_poly.pdbx_seq_one_letter_code
_entity_poly.pdbx_strand_id
1 'polypeptide(L)'
;MTFQIYRKGVGVYARCAVAGLFGLATIFAAYSLYGALIGLPEFFAGARIPLLDVRLTWGVVSACILFVFFGMLIGVFTLGFEVGLRWIDKKSKGAIEFFIETQAELQKVSWPTQNQLIGSTIVVIIFLIVLSLYILGVDWIVSTVMETVGIL
;
A
#
# COMPACT_ATOMS: atom_id res chain seq x y z
N MET A 1 -9.09 -21.16 28.71
CA MET A 1 -9.50 -19.99 27.89
C MET A 1 -9.92 -20.53 26.54
N THR A 2 -11.20 -20.45 26.20
CA THR A 2 -11.73 -21.01 24.96
C THR A 2 -11.45 -20.01 23.83
N PHE A 3 -10.63 -20.39 22.86
CA PHE A 3 -10.32 -19.60 21.67
C PHE A 3 -11.61 -19.30 20.89
N GLN A 4 -12.19 -18.12 21.09
CA GLN A 4 -13.36 -17.66 20.34
C GLN A 4 -12.89 -16.69 19.25
N ILE A 5 -12.81 -17.20 18.03
CA ILE A 5 -12.49 -16.39 16.84
C ILE A 5 -13.62 -15.37 16.64
N TYR A 6 -13.27 -14.07 16.67
CA TYR A 6 -14.20 -12.97 16.44
C TYR A 6 -14.78 -13.03 15.01
N ARG A 7 -16.06 -13.40 14.92
CA ARG A 7 -16.88 -13.56 13.69
C ARG A 7 -16.19 -14.41 12.60
N LYS A 8 -16.26 -15.74 12.73
CA LYS A 8 -15.71 -16.69 11.75
C LYS A 8 -16.30 -16.46 10.34
N GLY A 9 -15.44 -16.39 9.33
CA GLY A 9 -15.82 -16.42 7.91
C GLY A 9 -16.04 -15.06 7.23
N VAL A 10 -15.99 -13.93 7.94
CA VAL A 10 -16.24 -12.59 7.37
C VAL A 10 -14.96 -11.75 7.35
N GLY A 11 -14.70 -11.07 6.23
CA GLY A 11 -13.55 -10.16 6.07
C GLY A 11 -12.20 -10.87 5.91
N VAL A 12 -12.19 -12.18 5.60
CA VAL A 12 -10.96 -12.97 5.42
C VAL A 12 -10.08 -12.37 4.32
N TYR A 13 -10.67 -11.99 3.18
CA TYR A 13 -9.94 -11.38 2.07
C TYR A 13 -9.36 -10.01 2.44
N ALA A 14 -10.12 -9.14 3.11
CA ALA A 14 -9.65 -7.85 3.57
C ALA A 14 -8.49 -8.01 4.58
N ARG A 15 -8.61 -8.95 5.53
CA ARG A 15 -7.55 -9.26 6.50
C ARG A 15 -6.29 -9.79 5.80
N CYS A 16 -6.42 -10.75 4.88
CA CYS A 16 -5.27 -11.28 4.13
C CYS A 16 -4.60 -10.22 3.26
N ALA A 17 -5.37 -9.34 2.59
CA ALA A 17 -4.83 -8.25 1.78
C ALA A 17 -4.04 -7.25 2.63
N VAL A 18 -4.59 -6.86 3.79
CA VAL A 18 -3.94 -5.96 4.74
C VAL A 18 -2.66 -6.59 5.32
N ALA A 19 -2.70 -7.86 5.73
CA ALA A 19 -1.50 -8.60 6.16
C ALA A 19 -0.45 -8.67 5.06
N GLY A 20 -0.85 -8.90 3.80
CA GLY A 20 0.06 -8.93 2.66
C GLY A 20 0.75 -7.59 2.42
N LEU A 21 -0.02 -6.49 2.41
CA LEU A 21 0.52 -5.14 2.24
C LEU A 21 1.47 -4.75 3.36
N PHE A 22 1.07 -4.94 4.63
CA PHE A 22 1.96 -4.64 5.76
C PHE A 22 3.16 -5.58 5.83
N GLY A 23 3.00 -6.84 5.43
CA GLY A 23 4.09 -7.80 5.30
C GLY A 23 5.13 -7.35 4.28
N LEU A 24 4.69 -6.94 3.09
CA LEU A 24 5.58 -6.36 2.06
C LEU A 24 6.27 -5.09 2.56
N ALA A 25 5.53 -4.19 3.21
CA ALA A 25 6.10 -2.98 3.81
C ALA A 25 7.15 -3.32 4.89
N THR A 26 6.93 -4.37 5.69
CA THR A 26 7.88 -4.82 6.72
C THR A 26 9.14 -5.40 6.10
N ILE A 27 9.01 -6.19 5.03
CA ILE A 27 10.16 -6.70 4.27
C ILE A 27 10.97 -5.53 3.69
N PHE A 28 10.29 -4.56 3.08
CA PHE A 28 10.92 -3.36 2.54
C PHE A 28 11.61 -2.53 3.63
N ALA A 29 10.97 -2.35 4.79
CA ALA A 29 11.54 -1.62 5.93
C ALA A 29 12.78 -2.34 6.49
N ALA A 30 12.73 -3.67 6.63
CA ALA A 30 13.88 -4.46 7.06
C ALA A 30 15.05 -4.35 6.05
N TYR A 31 14.75 -4.39 4.75
CA TYR A 31 15.75 -4.20 3.70
C TYR A 31 16.35 -2.79 3.69
N SER A 32 15.51 -1.75 3.81
CA SER A 32 15.95 -0.36 3.89
C SER A 32 16.82 -0.11 5.13
N LEU A 33 16.45 -0.66 6.28
CA LEU A 33 17.24 -0.56 7.51
C LEU A 33 18.60 -1.26 7.37
N TYR A 34 18.61 -2.47 6.79
CA TYR A 34 19.86 -3.18 6.52
C TYR A 34 20.78 -2.37 5.60
N GLY A 35 20.25 -1.80 4.53
CA GLY A 35 21.00 -0.93 3.62
C GLY A 35 21.60 0.30 4.31
N ALA A 36 20.86 0.92 5.24
CA ALA A 36 21.33 2.07 6.01
C ALA A 36 22.41 1.72 7.04
N LEU A 37 22.41 0.49 7.57
CA LEU A 37 23.30 0.05 8.65
C LEU A 37 24.46 -0.86 8.20
N ILE A 38 24.68 -0.99 6.89
CA ILE A 38 25.71 -1.88 6.34
C ILE A 38 27.14 -1.52 6.76
N GLY A 39 27.41 -0.24 7.09
CA GLY A 39 28.73 0.27 7.47
C GLY A 39 29.11 0.08 8.95
N LEU A 40 28.25 -0.54 9.78
CA LEU A 40 28.54 -0.77 11.19
C LEU A 40 29.56 -1.92 11.41
N PRO A 41 30.27 -1.93 12.55
CA PRO A 41 31.18 -3.02 12.91
C PRO A 41 30.45 -4.37 13.06
N GLU A 42 31.18 -5.47 12.93
CA GLU A 42 30.65 -6.82 13.16
C GLU A 42 30.23 -7.00 14.63
N PHE A 43 29.13 -7.73 14.87
CA PHE A 43 28.64 -8.03 16.22
C PHE A 43 29.57 -9.02 16.96
N PHE A 44 30.15 -9.97 16.23
CA PHE A 44 31.19 -10.89 16.71
C PHE A 44 32.23 -11.08 15.61
N ALA A 45 33.51 -10.92 15.94
CA ALA A 45 34.61 -11.15 15.02
C ALA A 45 34.54 -12.61 14.48
N GLY A 46 34.20 -12.77 13.20
CA GLY A 46 34.17 -14.07 12.54
C GLY A 46 32.87 -14.89 12.68
N ALA A 47 31.79 -14.33 13.23
CA ALA A 47 30.49 -14.99 13.21
C ALA A 47 29.90 -14.98 11.78
N ARG A 48 30.07 -16.08 11.07
CA ARG A 48 29.44 -16.33 9.76
C ARG A 48 28.23 -17.23 9.95
N ILE A 49 27.13 -16.89 9.29
CA ILE A 49 25.96 -17.76 9.24
C ILE A 49 26.31 -18.93 8.29
N PRO A 50 26.32 -20.20 8.77
CA PRO A 50 26.83 -21.34 7.99
C PRO A 50 26.03 -21.65 6.71
N LEU A 51 24.85 -21.05 6.52
CA LEU A 51 23.97 -21.26 5.36
C LEU A 51 24.06 -20.15 4.29
N LEU A 52 24.64 -18.98 4.58
CA LEU A 52 24.54 -17.80 3.69
C LEU A 52 25.84 -17.00 3.52
N ASP A 53 26.94 -17.36 4.19
CA ASP A 53 28.26 -16.66 4.17
C ASP A 53 28.17 -15.12 4.35
N VAL A 54 27.10 -14.63 4.97
CA VAL A 54 26.92 -13.22 5.33
C VAL A 54 27.55 -12.97 6.70
N ARG A 55 28.33 -11.89 6.81
CA ARG A 55 28.92 -11.42 8.08
C ARG A 55 27.81 -10.93 9.01
N LEU A 56 27.84 -11.35 10.28
CA LEU A 56 26.84 -10.94 11.27
C LEU A 56 27.11 -9.51 11.76
N THR A 57 26.72 -8.51 10.96
CA THR A 57 26.79 -7.09 11.31
C THR A 57 25.59 -6.69 12.18
N TRP A 58 25.75 -5.64 13.01
CA TRP A 58 24.65 -5.04 13.78
C TRP A 58 23.44 -4.66 12.91
N GLY A 59 23.66 -4.35 11.62
CA GLY A 59 22.60 -4.09 10.64
C GLY A 59 21.74 -5.31 10.30
N VAL A 60 22.31 -6.52 10.27
CA VAL A 60 21.54 -7.76 10.05
C VAL A 60 20.69 -8.07 11.28
N VAL A 61 21.29 -7.95 12.46
CA VAL A 61 20.61 -8.23 13.74
C VAL A 61 19.43 -7.27 13.94
N SER A 62 19.63 -5.97 13.72
CA SER A 62 18.57 -4.98 13.85
C SER A 62 17.46 -5.17 12.81
N ALA A 63 17.79 -5.52 11.56
CA ALA A 63 16.80 -5.83 10.53
C ALA A 63 15.96 -7.07 10.88
N CYS A 64 16.58 -8.14 11.40
CA CYS A 64 15.86 -9.33 11.85
C CYS A 64 14.96 -9.05 13.06
N ILE A 65 15.43 -8.28 14.04
CA ILE A 65 14.62 -7.88 15.21
C ILE A 65 13.43 -7.05 14.76
N LEU A 66 13.63 -6.07 13.88
CA LEU A 66 12.57 -5.25 13.34
C LEU A 66 11.56 -6.11 12.58
N PHE A 67 12.03 -7.01 11.72
CA PHE A 67 11.15 -7.92 10.96
C PHE A 67 10.26 -8.77 11.88
N VAL A 68 10.82 -9.36 12.94
CA VAL A 68 10.07 -10.17 13.91
C VAL A 68 9.09 -9.31 14.71
N PHE A 69 9.52 -8.12 15.15
CA PHE A 69 8.68 -7.20 15.92
C PHE A 69 7.46 -6.74 15.12
N PHE A 70 7.67 -6.26 13.89
CA PHE A 70 6.59 -5.84 13.00
C PHE A 70 5.73 -7.02 12.54
N GLY A 71 6.32 -8.19 12.27
CA GLY A 71 5.59 -9.41 11.96
C GLY A 71 4.65 -9.85 13.10
N MET A 72 5.12 -9.77 14.34
CA MET A 72 4.30 -10.04 15.53
C MET A 72 3.17 -9.01 15.68
N LEU A 73 3.46 -7.72 15.47
CA LEU A 73 2.46 -6.65 15.54
C LEU A 73 1.36 -6.84 14.49
N ILE A 74 1.74 -7.18 13.24
CA ILE A 74 0.81 -7.48 12.15
C ILE A 74 -0.02 -8.72 12.48
N GLY A 75 0.59 -9.79 13.00
CA GLY A 75 -0.12 -11.00 13.42
C GLY A 75 -1.20 -10.69 14.46
N VAL A 76 -0.88 -9.88 15.46
CA VAL A 76 -1.84 -9.43 16.49
C VAL A 76 -2.95 -8.59 15.88
N PHE A 77 -2.61 -7.64 15.01
CA PHE A 77 -3.58 -6.69 14.45
C PHE A 77 -4.51 -7.34 13.42
N THR A 78 -4.00 -8.27 12.61
CA THR A 78 -4.70 -8.81 11.44
C THR A 78 -5.30 -10.21 11.65
N LEU A 79 -4.63 -11.10 12.39
CA LEU A 79 -5.13 -12.45 12.66
C LEU A 79 -6.01 -12.51 13.91
N GLY A 80 -6.09 -11.43 14.69
CA GLY A 80 -6.91 -11.38 15.91
C GLY A 80 -6.44 -12.38 16.96
N PHE A 81 -5.12 -12.60 17.03
CA PHE A 81 -4.54 -13.41 18.09
C PHE A 81 -4.75 -12.68 19.40
N GLU A 82 -5.62 -13.20 20.29
CA GLU A 82 -5.85 -12.58 21.60
C GLU A 82 -4.56 -12.69 22.41
N VAL A 83 -3.85 -11.57 22.56
CA VAL A 83 -2.57 -11.48 23.29
C VAL A 83 -2.80 -11.62 24.80
N GLY A 84 -4.07 -11.63 25.24
CA GLY A 84 -4.46 -11.63 26.66
C GLY A 84 -4.45 -10.23 27.29
N LEU A 85 -4.09 -9.20 26.52
CA LEU A 85 -4.09 -7.80 26.93
C LEU A 85 -5.39 -7.12 26.45
N ARG A 86 -6.34 -6.96 27.38
CA ARG A 86 -7.70 -6.43 27.12
C ARG A 86 -7.77 -5.11 26.32
N TRP A 87 -6.76 -4.25 26.45
CA TRP A 87 -6.71 -2.95 25.76
C TRP A 87 -6.30 -3.06 24.29
N ILE A 88 -5.41 -4.00 23.95
CA ILE A 88 -5.00 -4.28 22.58
C ILE A 88 -6.13 -5.02 21.85
N ASP A 89 -6.74 -6.00 22.52
CA ASP A 89 -7.82 -6.80 21.95
C ASP A 89 -9.04 -5.93 21.59
N LYS A 90 -9.37 -4.92 22.41
CA LYS A 90 -10.46 -3.99 22.12
C LYS A 90 -10.17 -3.13 20.88
N LYS A 91 -8.94 -2.62 20.75
CA LYS A 91 -8.54 -1.80 19.58
C LYS A 91 -8.50 -2.62 18.29
N SER A 92 -7.96 -3.84 18.34
CA SER A 92 -7.92 -4.74 17.18
C SER A 92 -9.33 -5.12 16.71
N LYS A 93 -10.24 -5.48 17.62
CA LYS A 93 -11.64 -5.80 17.29
C LYS A 93 -12.35 -4.65 16.59
N GLY A 94 -12.16 -3.40 17.05
CA GLY A 94 -12.74 -2.22 16.41
C GLY A 94 -12.20 -1.96 15.00
N ALA A 95 -10.90 -2.12 14.78
CA ALA A 95 -10.31 -1.98 13.45
C ALA A 95 -10.82 -3.05 12.48
N ILE A 96 -10.94 -4.30 12.94
CA ILE A 96 -11.47 -5.41 12.14
C ILE A 96 -12.93 -5.15 11.74
N GLU A 97 -13.74 -4.63 12.65
CA GLU A 97 -15.14 -4.30 12.39
C GLU A 97 -15.27 -3.19 11.35
N PHE A 98 -14.44 -2.14 11.44
CA PHE A 98 -14.37 -1.07 10.44
C PHE A 98 -14.05 -1.59 9.03
N PHE A 99 -13.08 -2.51 8.89
CA PHE A 99 -12.76 -3.11 7.58
C PHE A 99 -13.92 -3.96 7.04
N ILE A 100 -14.63 -4.68 7.90
CA ILE A 100 -15.80 -5.47 7.49
C ILE A 100 -16.94 -4.57 7.03
N GLU A 101 -17.23 -3.50 7.77
CA GLU A 101 -18.24 -2.51 7.40
C GLU A 101 -17.90 -1.81 6.10
N THR A 102 -16.63 -1.41 5.93
CA THR A 102 -16.14 -0.80 4.68
C THR A 102 -16.30 -1.76 3.50
N GLN A 103 -15.94 -3.04 3.67
CA GLN A 103 -16.13 -4.04 2.62
C GLN A 103 -17.62 -4.21 2.27
N ALA A 104 -18.50 -4.26 3.28
CA ALA A 104 -19.93 -4.37 3.06
C ALA A 104 -20.51 -3.14 2.33
N GLU A 105 -19.99 -1.95 2.62
CA GLU A 105 -20.38 -0.72 1.93
C GLU A 105 -19.87 -0.69 0.48
N LEU A 106 -18.62 -1.09 0.26
CA LEU A 106 -18.04 -1.20 -1.09
C LEU A 106 -18.78 -2.21 -1.98
N GLN A 107 -19.38 -3.24 -1.40
CA GLN A 107 -20.22 -4.20 -2.15
C GLN A 107 -21.55 -3.60 -2.62
N LYS A 108 -22.01 -2.49 -2.03
CA LYS A 108 -23.19 -1.76 -2.49
C LYS A 108 -22.90 -0.86 -3.69
N VAL A 109 -21.62 -0.60 -3.98
CA VAL A 109 -21.22 0.22 -5.13
C VAL A 109 -21.51 -0.56 -6.41
N SER A 110 -22.44 -0.04 -7.21
CA SER A 110 -22.73 -0.57 -8.54
C SER A 110 -21.59 -0.21 -9.50
N TRP A 111 -20.70 -1.16 -9.75
CA TRP A 111 -19.64 -0.99 -10.74
C TRP A 111 -20.24 -0.95 -12.16
N PRO A 112 -19.84 0.02 -13.00
CA PRO A 112 -20.36 0.12 -14.36
C PRO A 112 -19.98 -1.12 -15.17
N THR A 113 -20.88 -1.56 -16.04
CA THR A 113 -20.57 -2.63 -16.99
C THR A 113 -19.53 -2.15 -18.01
N GLN A 114 -18.75 -3.06 -18.60
CA GLN A 114 -17.67 -2.70 -19.55
C GLN A 114 -18.17 -1.78 -20.67
N ASN A 115 -19.38 -2.02 -21.16
CA ASN A 115 -19.99 -1.21 -22.22
C ASN A 115 -20.29 0.23 -21.76
N GLN A 116 -20.75 0.42 -20.52
CA GLN A 116 -21.00 1.75 -19.96
C GLN A 116 -19.69 2.53 -19.77
N LEU A 117 -18.64 1.86 -19.30
CA LEU A 117 -17.33 2.47 -19.10
C LEU A 117 -16.71 2.95 -20.43
N ILE A 118 -16.81 2.12 -21.47
CA ILE A 118 -16.37 2.46 -22.83
C ILE A 118 -17.19 3.64 -23.36
N GLY A 119 -18.52 3.59 -23.22
CA GLY A 119 -19.41 4.67 -23.62
C GLY A 119 -19.05 6.01 -22.98
N SER A 120 -18.83 6.04 -21.66
CA SER A 120 -18.44 7.26 -20.96
C SER A 120 -17.06 7.78 -21.38
N THR A 121 -16.11 6.89 -21.64
CA THR A 121 -14.75 7.29 -22.05
C THR A 121 -14.73 7.84 -23.47
N ILE A 122 -15.51 7.27 -24.40
CA ILE A 122 -15.59 7.77 -25.78
C ILE A 122 -16.11 9.21 -25.81
N VAL A 123 -17.12 9.53 -25.01
CA VAL A 123 -17.64 10.91 -24.91
C VAL A 123 -16.55 11.87 -24.45
N VAL A 124 -15.77 11.49 -23.44
CA VAL A 124 -14.64 12.29 -22.95
C VAL A 124 -13.58 12.47 -24.03
N ILE A 125 -13.22 11.42 -24.78
CA ILE A 125 -12.25 11.50 -25.87
C ILE A 125 -12.72 12.48 -26.96
N ILE A 126 -13.99 12.41 -27.36
CA ILE A 126 -14.55 13.34 -28.35
C ILE A 126 -14.48 14.77 -27.84
N PHE A 127 -14.85 15.00 -26.57
CA PHE A 127 -14.77 16.32 -25.95
C PHE A 127 -13.34 16.87 -25.93
N LEU A 128 -12.35 16.03 -25.61
CA LEU A 128 -10.93 16.41 -25.63
C LEU A 128 -10.46 16.78 -27.04
N ILE A 129 -10.89 16.06 -28.08
CA ILE A 129 -10.56 16.37 -29.48
C ILE A 129 -11.14 17.73 -29.88
N VAL A 130 -12.41 17.97 -29.57
CA VAL A 130 -13.07 19.26 -29.87
C VAL A 130 -12.36 20.41 -29.14
N LEU A 131 -12.05 20.23 -27.86
CA LEU A 131 -11.34 21.23 -27.07
C LEU A 131 -9.94 21.49 -27.62
N SER A 132 -9.20 20.44 -27.99
CA SER A 132 -7.87 20.55 -28.59
C SER A 132 -7.91 21.31 -29.91
N LEU A 133 -8.92 21.06 -30.76
CA LEU A 133 -9.07 21.75 -32.04
C LEU A 133 -9.47 23.22 -31.83
N TYR A 134 -10.31 23.50 -30.83
CA TYR A 134 -10.65 24.86 -30.44
C TYR A 134 -9.42 25.66 -29.99
N ILE A 135 -8.62 25.10 -29.07
CA ILE A 135 -7.40 25.76 -28.58
C ILE A 135 -6.44 25.99 -29.75
N LEU A 136 -6.19 24.98 -30.59
CA LEU A 136 -5.33 25.12 -31.76
C LEU A 136 -5.82 26.24 -32.70
N GLY A 137 -7.13 26.33 -32.92
CA GLY A 137 -7.72 27.39 -33.73
C GLY A 137 -7.50 28.79 -33.14
N VAL A 138 -7.69 28.94 -31.82
CA VAL A 138 -7.44 30.20 -31.12
C VAL A 138 -5.96 30.56 -31.15
N ASP A 139 -5.07 29.62 -30.84
CA ASP A 139 -3.62 29.82 -30.85
C ASP A 139 -3.13 30.25 -32.24
N TRP A 140 -3.69 29.66 -33.31
CA TRP A 140 -3.34 30.04 -34.68
C TRP A 140 -3.78 31.47 -35.01
N ILE A 141 -5.03 31.83 -34.69
CA ILE A 141 -5.55 33.18 -34.89
C ILE A 141 -4.73 34.21 -34.12
N VAL A 142 -4.49 33.95 -32.83
CA VAL A 142 -3.71 34.85 -31.96
C VAL A 142 -2.29 35.02 -32.49
N SER A 143 -1.62 33.93 -32.89
CA SER A 143 -0.26 33.98 -33.44
C SER A 143 -0.20 34.84 -34.71
N THR A 144 -1.12 34.62 -35.66
CA THR A 144 -1.16 35.41 -36.91
C THR A 144 -1.45 36.89 -36.66
N VAL A 145 -2.34 37.20 -35.72
CA VAL A 145 -2.64 38.59 -35.34
C VAL A 145 -1.40 39.24 -34.71
N MET A 146 -0.71 38.55 -33.80
CA MET A 146 0.49 39.09 -33.15
C MET A 146 1.65 39.32 -34.14
N GLU A 147 1.85 38.41 -35.11
CA GLU A 147 2.82 38.57 -36.19
C GLU A 147 2.47 39.78 -37.08
N THR A 148 1.19 39.96 -37.40
CA THR A 148 0.73 41.11 -38.21
C THR A 148 0.93 42.45 -37.49
N VAL A 149 0.81 42.48 -36.15
CA VAL A 149 1.02 43.68 -35.33
C VAL A 149 2.53 43.96 -35.09
N GLY A 150 3.42 43.02 -35.45
CA GLY A 150 4.88 43.19 -35.36
C GLY A 150 5.45 43.07 -33.94
N ILE A 151 4.73 42.40 -33.03
CA ILE A 151 5.16 42.14 -31.64
C ILE A 151 5.96 40.83 -31.54
N LEU A 152 5.72 39.89 -32.46
CA LEU A 152 6.45 38.63 -32.70
C LEU A 152 7.08 38.69 -34.09
#